data_AF-A0A5C9BRG3-F1
#
_entry.id   AF-A0A5C9BRG3-F1
#
_cell.length_a   1.000
_cell.length_b   1.000
_cell.length_c   1.000
_cell.angle_alpha   90.00
_cell.angle_beta   90.00
_cell.angle_gamma   90.00
#
_symmetry.space_group_name_H-M   'P 1'
#
loop_
_entity.id
_entity.type
_entity.pdbx_description
1 polymer ?
#
loop_
_entity_poly.entity_id
_entity_poly.type
_entity_poly.pdbx_seq_one_letter_code
_entity_poly.pdbx_strand_id
1 'polypeptide(L)'
;MGLLPLEMSSRIRNEAYGEAIDLGLKDCIACGCCAYVCPSKIPLVQYFVHAKGELAAQDRAKLRGDATKKLALQRQERLEREAREKAEANAKRKAEREAAAAAKAAAEAVAKAETQGESA
;
A
#
# COMPACT_ATOMS: atom_id res chain seq x y z
N MET A 1 9.74 -14.80 32.83
CA MET A 1 10.10 -13.51 32.20
C MET A 1 9.90 -12.41 33.22
N GLY A 2 10.98 -11.81 33.72
CA GLY A 2 10.91 -10.71 34.68
C GLY A 2 10.83 -9.38 33.95
N LEU A 3 9.88 -8.53 34.34
CA LEU A 3 9.89 -7.13 33.93
C LEU A 3 11.22 -6.52 34.39
N LEU A 4 11.94 -5.86 33.48
CA LEU A 4 13.19 -5.15 33.76
C LEU A 4 12.95 -3.65 33.61
N PRO A 5 12.40 -2.95 34.63
CA PRO A 5 11.91 -1.58 34.48
C PRO A 5 12.99 -0.58 34.07
N LEU A 6 14.21 -0.76 34.58
CA LEU A 6 15.35 0.11 34.25
C LEU A 6 15.74 -0.01 32.78
N GLU A 7 15.94 -1.23 32.30
CA GLU A 7 16.29 -1.49 30.90
C GLU A 7 15.16 -1.06 29.96
N MET A 8 13.91 -1.40 30.31
CA MET A 8 12.73 -1.00 29.56
C MET A 8 12.64 0.53 29.44
N SER A 9 12.92 1.28 30.51
CA SER A 9 12.96 2.74 30.46
C SER A 9 14.11 3.31 29.63
N SER A 10 15.23 2.58 29.53
CA SER A 10 16.35 2.93 28.65
C SER A 10 15.94 2.76 27.19
N ARG A 11 15.36 1.61 26.83
CA ARG A 11 14.87 1.32 25.48
C ARG A 11 13.78 2.30 25.04
N ILE A 12 12.84 2.64 25.92
CA ILE A 12 11.78 3.62 25.64
C ILE A 12 12.36 5.01 25.37
N ARG A 13 13.36 5.45 26.13
CA ARG A 13 14.03 6.74 25.89
C ARG A 13 14.77 6.81 24.56
N ASN A 14 15.18 5.65 24.04
CA ASN A 14 15.79 5.52 22.72
C ASN A 14 14.77 5.18 21.61
N GLU A 15 13.46 5.31 21.89
CA GLU A 15 12.36 4.98 20.96
C GLU A 15 12.37 3.52 20.47
N ALA A 16 13.14 2.65 21.12
CA ALA A 16 13.24 1.22 20.83
C ALA A 16 12.07 0.45 21.47
N TYR A 17 10.85 0.78 21.05
CA TYR A 17 9.62 0.21 21.63
C TYR A 17 9.50 -1.30 21.42
N GLY A 18 10.04 -1.83 20.31
CA GLY A 18 10.07 -3.28 20.05
C GLY A 18 10.84 -4.04 21.11
N GLU A 19 12.05 -3.58 21.43
CA GLU A 19 12.89 -4.18 22.46
C GLU A 19 12.28 -4.01 23.87
N ALA A 20 11.59 -2.89 24.11
CA ALA A 20 10.83 -2.70 25.34
C ALA A 20 9.67 -3.70 25.48
N ILE A 21 9.03 -4.11 24.37
CA ILE A 21 8.00 -5.16 24.37
C ILE A 21 8.59 -6.51 24.79
N ASP A 22 9.78 -6.86 24.29
CA ASP A 22 10.45 -8.11 24.64
C ASP A 22 10.77 -8.21 26.14
N LEU A 23 10.95 -7.05 26.78
CA LEU A 23 11.16 -6.91 28.23
C LEU A 23 9.85 -6.87 29.05
N GLY A 24 8.70 -7.01 28.40
CA GLY A 24 7.37 -7.10 29.02
C GLY A 24 6.62 -5.77 29.13
N LEU A 25 6.94 -4.75 28.31
CA LEU A 25 6.21 -3.47 28.31
C LEU A 25 4.70 -3.66 28.15
N LYS A 26 4.26 -4.61 27.32
CA LYS A 26 2.81 -4.87 27.13
C LYS A 26 2.15 -5.37 28.41
N ASP A 27 2.83 -6.22 29.17
CA ASP A 27 2.33 -6.83 30.40
C ASP A 27 2.32 -5.88 31.60
N CYS A 28 3.10 -4.78 31.55
CA CYS A 28 3.15 -3.81 32.64
C CYS A 28 1.81 -3.08 32.84
N ILE A 29 1.09 -3.33 33.93
CA ILE A 29 -0.22 -2.70 34.21
C ILE A 29 -0.14 -1.24 34.72
N ALA A 30 1.04 -0.62 34.68
CA ALA A 30 1.25 0.76 35.15
C ALA A 30 0.82 1.02 36.62
N CYS A 31 1.01 0.05 37.51
CA CYS A 31 0.58 0.13 38.92
C CYS A 31 1.37 1.12 39.80
N GLY A 32 2.53 1.62 39.35
CA GLY A 32 3.30 2.59 40.14
C GLY A 32 4.44 2.01 40.98
N CYS A 33 4.46 0.70 41.24
CA CYS A 33 5.39 0.10 42.22
C CYS A 33 6.87 0.39 41.92
N CYS A 34 7.27 0.37 40.65
CA CYS A 34 8.64 0.63 40.23
C CYS A 34 9.08 2.09 40.43
N ALA A 35 8.17 3.06 40.29
CA ALA A 35 8.48 4.46 40.54
C ALA A 35 8.54 4.75 42.05
N TYR A 36 7.69 4.08 42.84
CA TYR A 36 7.65 4.24 44.30
C TYR A 36 8.88 3.64 45.00
N VAL A 37 9.31 2.44 44.60
CA VAL A 37 10.45 1.73 45.25
C VAL A 37 11.82 2.28 44.84
N CYS A 38 11.91 3.05 43.75
CA CYS A 38 13.18 3.49 43.20
C CYS A 38 13.82 4.59 44.06
N PRO A 39 15.05 4.38 44.59
CA PRO A 39 15.72 5.38 45.44
C PRO A 39 16.07 6.67 44.67
N SER A 40 16.22 6.59 43.35
CA SER A 40 16.52 7.73 42.48
C SER A 40 15.28 8.55 42.08
N LYS A 41 14.08 8.18 42.56
CA LYS A 41 12.81 8.86 42.28
C LYS A 41 12.51 9.07 40.78
N ILE A 42 12.95 8.13 39.93
CA ILE A 42 12.73 8.20 38.47
C ILE A 42 11.25 7.94 38.17
N PRO A 43 10.58 8.75 37.33
CA PRO A 43 9.18 8.58 36.97
C PRO A 43 8.98 7.46 35.93
N LEU A 44 9.41 6.23 36.25
CA LEU A 44 9.41 5.07 35.34
C LEU A 44 8.04 4.80 34.71
N VAL A 45 6.98 4.96 35.49
CA VAL A 45 5.59 4.71 35.06
C VAL A 45 5.19 5.64 33.92
N GLN A 46 5.65 6.90 33.94
CA GLN A 46 5.29 7.85 32.89
C GLN A 46 5.95 7.51 31.56
N TYR A 47 7.18 7.00 31.58
CA TYR A 47 7.81 6.45 30.38
C TYR A 47 7.02 5.26 29.83
N PHE A 48 6.54 4.36 30.69
CA PHE A 48 5.80 3.17 30.26
C PHE A 48 4.42 3.51 29.69
N VAL A 49 3.70 4.43 30.33
CA VAL A 49 2.40 4.92 29.85
C VAL A 49 2.57 5.65 28.51
N HIS A 50 3.59 6.50 28.39
CA HIS A 50 3.92 7.17 27.14
C HIS A 50 4.20 6.16 26.03
N ALA A 51 5.11 5.21 26.27
CA ALA A 51 5.46 4.18 25.27
C ALA A 51 4.26 3.32 24.85
N LYS A 52 3.37 2.96 25.79
CA LYS A 52 2.11 2.27 25.47
C LYS A 52 1.19 3.13 24.62
N GLY A 53 1.11 4.43 24.90
CA GLY A 53 0.37 5.39 24.09
C GLY A 53 0.90 5.47 22.66
N GLU A 54 2.22 5.54 22.49
CA GLU A 54 2.87 5.56 21.18
C GLU A 54 2.65 4.28 20.40
N LEU A 55 2.78 3.12 21.05
CA LEU A 55 2.45 1.82 20.46
C LEU A 55 1.01 1.78 19.96
N ALA A 56 0.05 2.23 20.76
CA ALA A 56 -1.35 2.30 20.36
C ALA A 56 -1.60 3.32 19.22
N ALA A 57 -0.85 4.42 19.18
CA ALA A 57 -0.91 5.37 18.07
C ALA A 57 -0.36 4.76 16.77
N GLN A 58 0.79 4.08 16.84
CA GLN A 58 1.39 3.36 15.71
C GLN A 58 0.47 2.27 15.17
N ASP A 59 -0.15 1.48 16.05
CA ASP A 59 -1.08 0.43 15.64
C ASP A 59 -2.32 1.00 14.96
N ARG A 60 -2.89 2.09 15.48
CA ARG A 60 -4.00 2.80 14.83
C ARG A 60 -3.60 3.37 13.47
N ALA A 61 -2.39 3.93 13.35
CA ALA A 61 -1.87 4.43 12.08
C ALA A 61 -1.68 3.32 11.06
N LYS A 62 -1.13 2.16 11.47
CA LYS A 62 -0.99 0.97 10.63
C LYS A 62 -2.34 0.47 10.12
N LEU A 63 -3.33 0.30 11.02
CA LEU A 63 -4.66 -0.15 10.65
C LEU A 63 -5.33 0.79 9.63
N ARG A 64 -5.19 2.11 9.80
CA ARG A 64 -5.67 3.10 8.83
C ARG A 64 -4.96 2.97 7.49
N GLY A 65 -3.63 2.87 7.50
CA GLY A 65 -2.82 2.71 6.29
C GLY A 65 -3.17 1.43 5.52
N ASP A 66 -3.36 0.31 6.22
CA ASP A 66 -3.70 -0.97 5.63
C ASP A 66 -5.12 -0.96 5.04
N ALA A 67 -6.07 -0.29 5.71
CA ALA A 67 -7.41 -0.08 5.15
C ALA A 67 -7.35 0.74 3.86
N THR A 68 -6.58 1.85 3.82
CA THR A 68 -6.42 2.66 2.61
C THR A 68 -5.73 1.89 1.49
N LYS A 69 -4.67 1.13 1.79
CA LYS A 69 -3.99 0.26 0.82
C LYS A 69 -4.95 -0.76 0.24
N LYS A 70 -5.75 -1.42 1.07
CA LYS A 70 -6.74 -2.41 0.63
C LYS A 70 -7.74 -1.79 -0.36
N LEU A 71 -8.26 -0.61 -0.06
CA LEU A 71 -9.18 0.11 -0.96
C LEU A 71 -8.50 0.53 -2.28
N ALA A 72 -7.24 0.96 -2.22
CA ALA A 72 -6.47 1.32 -3.39
C ALA A 72 -6.21 0.12 -4.31
N LEU A 73 -5.83 -1.03 -3.74
CA LEU A 73 -5.62 -2.29 -4.47
C LEU A 73 -6.92 -2.76 -5.15
N GLN A 74 -8.05 -2.71 -4.45
CA GLN A 74 -9.36 -3.05 -5.03
C GLN A 74 -9.74 -2.12 -6.19
N ARG A 75 -9.39 -0.83 -6.11
CA ARG A 75 -9.61 0.12 -7.20
C ARG A 75 -8.70 -0.17 -8.39
N GLN A 76 -7.42 -0.47 -8.16
CA GLN A 76 -6.47 -0.82 -9.21
C GLN A 76 -6.91 -2.07 -9.96
N GLU A 77 -7.30 -3.13 -9.25
CA GLU A 77 -7.77 -4.38 -9.86
C GLU A 77 -8.99 -4.13 -10.77
N ARG A 78 -9.95 -3.31 -10.33
CA ARG A 78 -11.10 -2.93 -11.16
C ARG A 78 -10.68 -2.17 -12.42
N LEU A 79 -9.81 -1.17 -12.27
CA LEU A 79 -9.34 -0.36 -13.40
C LEU A 79 -8.51 -1.18 -14.39
N GLU A 80 -7.68 -2.12 -13.91
CA GLU A 80 -6.89 -3.00 -14.76
C GLU A 80 -7.77 -3.96 -15.57
N ARG A 81 -8.84 -4.50 -14.97
CA ARG A 81 -9.82 -5.31 -15.70
C ARG A 81 -10.48 -4.52 -16.82
N GLU A 82 -11.00 -3.34 -16.51
CA GLU A 82 -11.63 -2.46 -17.51
C GLU A 82 -10.64 -2.02 -18.59
N ALA A 83 -9.38 -1.75 -18.23
CA ALA A 83 -8.34 -1.34 -19.16
C ALA A 83 -7.97 -2.47 -20.12
N ARG A 84 -7.88 -3.72 -19.64
CA ARG A 84 -7.64 -4.90 -20.47
C ARG A 84 -8.78 -5.12 -21.46
N GLU A 85 -10.03 -5.09 -20.98
CA GLU A 85 -11.22 -5.23 -21.83
C GLU A 85 -11.28 -4.13 -22.90
N LYS A 86 -10.98 -2.86 -22.54
CA LYS A 86 -10.91 -1.73 -23.48
C LYS A 86 -9.75 -1.86 -24.46
N ALA A 87 -8.58 -2.33 -24.02
CA ALA A 87 -7.42 -2.53 -24.89
C ALA A 87 -7.69 -3.62 -25.93
N GLU A 88 -8.29 -4.74 -25.53
CA GLU A 88 -8.70 -5.81 -26.44
C GLU A 88 -9.77 -5.36 -27.44
N ALA A 89 -10.78 -4.61 -26.98
CA ALA A 89 -11.81 -4.05 -27.86
C ALA A 89 -11.22 -3.05 -28.86
N ASN A 90 -10.29 -2.18 -28.43
CA ASN A 90 -9.62 -1.24 -29.30
C ASN A 90 -8.68 -1.93 -30.29
N ALA A 91 -8.00 -3.00 -29.89
CA ALA A 91 -7.16 -3.81 -30.78
C ALA A 91 -7.99 -4.50 -31.87
N LYS A 92 -9.13 -5.10 -31.52
CA LYS A 92 -10.07 -5.70 -32.49
C LYS A 92 -10.61 -4.65 -33.47
N ARG A 93 -11.08 -3.51 -32.95
CA ARG A 93 -11.57 -2.40 -33.78
C ARG A 93 -10.48 -1.81 -34.69
N LYS A 94 -9.23 -1.75 -34.22
CA LYS A 94 -8.09 -1.30 -35.02
C LYS A 94 -7.81 -2.29 -36.15
N ALA A 95 -7.76 -3.59 -35.85
CA ALA A 95 -7.54 -4.64 -36.86
C ALA A 95 -8.65 -4.66 -37.92
N GLU A 96 -9.93 -4.51 -37.54
CA GLU A 96 -11.05 -4.41 -38.48
C GLU A 96 -10.96 -3.16 -39.36
N ARG A 97 -10.58 -2.01 -38.80
CA ARG A 97 -10.40 -0.76 -39.55
C ARG A 97 -9.23 -0.85 -40.52
N GLU A 98 -8.12 -1.47 -40.12
CA GLU A 98 -6.96 -1.70 -40.98
C GLU A 98 -7.29 -2.69 -42.11
N ALA A 99 -8.04 -3.76 -41.83
CA ALA A 99 -8.53 -4.68 -42.85
C ALA A 99 -9.51 -4.01 -43.82
N ALA A 100 -10.43 -3.17 -43.32
CA ALA A 100 -11.34 -2.40 -44.16
C ALA A 100 -10.62 -1.32 -44.99
N ALA A 101 -9.59 -0.69 -44.43
CA ALA A 101 -8.73 0.26 -45.14
C ALA A 101 -7.89 -0.44 -46.22
N ALA A 102 -7.36 -1.63 -45.94
CA ALA A 102 -6.65 -2.45 -46.93
C ALA A 102 -7.59 -2.95 -48.04
N ALA A 103 -8.82 -3.33 -47.71
CA ALA A 103 -9.83 -3.72 -48.71
C ALA A 103 -10.27 -2.53 -49.57
N LYS A 104 -10.44 -1.33 -48.98
CA LYS A 104 -10.70 -0.10 -49.74
C LYS A 104 -9.53 0.30 -50.62
N ALA A 105 -8.29 0.22 -50.13
CA ALA A 105 -7.09 0.49 -50.91
C ALA A 105 -6.91 -0.52 -52.07
N ALA A 106 -7.26 -1.79 -51.86
CA ALA A 106 -7.28 -2.80 -52.91
C ALA A 106 -8.38 -2.53 -53.95
N ALA A 107 -9.58 -2.13 -53.53
CA ALA A 107 -10.67 -1.75 -54.44
C ALA A 107 -10.36 -0.47 -55.23
N GLU A 108 -9.73 0.53 -54.62
CA GLU A 108 -9.26 1.74 -55.30
C GLU A 108 -8.09 1.44 -56.26
N ALA A 109 -7.20 0.49 -55.94
CA ALA A 109 -6.15 0.05 -56.86
C ALA A 109 -6.70 -0.70 -58.08
N VAL A 110 -7.76 -1.50 -57.91
CA VAL A 110 -8.46 -2.17 -59.01
C VAL A 110 -9.23 -1.17 -59.89
N ALA A 111 -9.94 -0.20 -59.29
CA ALA A 111 -10.63 0.86 -60.04
C ALA A 111 -9.65 1.78 -60.81
N LYS A 112 -8.44 1.99 -60.27
CA LYS A 112 -7.39 2.76 -60.96
C LYS A 112 -6.70 1.99 -62.08
N ALA A 113 -6.70 0.65 -62.03
CA ALA A 113 -6.24 -0.21 -63.14
C ALA A 113 -7.25 -0.27 -64.29
N GLU A 114 -8.55 -0.23 -64.01
CA GLU A 114 -9.62 -0.21 -65.03
C GLU A 114 -9.69 1.13 -65.78
N THR A 115 -9.41 2.25 -65.12
CA THR A 115 -9.40 3.58 -65.77
C THR A 115 -8.18 3.86 -66.65
N GLN A 116 -7.10 3.06 -66.55
CA GLN A 116 -5.94 3.15 -67.44
C GLN A 116 -6.04 2.23 -68.68
N GLY A 117 -7.10 1.41 -68.78
CA GLY A 117 -7.39 0.57 -69.94
C GLY A 117 -8.29 1.21 -71.01
N GLU A 118 -8.95 2.34 -70.70
CA GLU A 118 -9.86 3.04 -71.62
C GLU A 118 -9.23 4.30 -72.26
N SER A 119 -7.90 4.36 -72.33
CA SER A 119 -7.16 5.41 -73.04
C SER A 119 -6.03 4.85 -73.92
N ALA A 120 -6.30 3.75 -74.63
CA ALA A 120 -5.47 3.24 -75.73
C ALA A 120 -6.30 3.09 -77.00
#